data_AF-A0AAP9KX80-F1
#
_entry.id   AF-A0AAP9KX80-F1
#
_cell.length_a   1.000
_cell.length_b   1.000
_cell.length_c   1.000
_cell.angle_alpha   90.00
_cell.angle_beta   90.00
_cell.angle_gamma   90.00
#
_symmetry.space_group_name_H-M   'P 1'
#
loop_
_entity.id
_entity.type
_entity.pdbx_description
1 polymer ?
#
loop_
_entity_poly.entity_id
_entity_poly.type
_entity_poly.pdbx_seq_one_letter_code
_entity_poly.pdbx_strand_id
1 'polypeptide(L)'
;MAVDINGLPQAILVTRANVSDRSGALAMLSLASQNLELVQHVMVDGGYTGNDFADQVKLILNAKTTVAKRNELHMFTVLPQRWIVERSWRWLDKCRRLWKNCERALNSSLQMVVLAFLKIVLKRY
;
A
#
# COMPACT_ATOMS: atom_id res chain seq x y z
N MET A 1 2.68 1.51 -0.80
CA MET A 1 2.78 0.42 0.20
C MET A 1 1.57 -0.47 0.05
N ALA A 2 1.78 -1.79 -0.04
CA ALA A 2 0.73 -2.80 0.02
C ALA A 2 0.78 -3.47 1.41
N VAL A 3 -0.39 -3.68 2.00
CA VAL A 3 -0.54 -4.27 3.34
C VAL A 3 -1.51 -5.44 3.29
N ASP A 4 -1.34 -6.39 4.21
CA ASP A 4 -2.29 -7.48 4.42
C ASP A 4 -3.53 -7.03 5.21
N ILE A 5 -4.43 -7.97 5.48
CA ILE A 5 -5.66 -7.75 6.27
C ILE A 5 -5.38 -7.29 7.72
N ASN A 6 -4.20 -7.56 8.25
CA ASN A 6 -3.76 -7.18 9.59
C ASN A 6 -3.10 -5.80 9.61
N GLY A 7 -2.87 -5.17 8.46
CA GLY A 7 -2.15 -3.90 8.30
C GLY A 7 -0.63 -4.05 8.32
N LEU A 8 -0.10 -5.27 8.16
CA LEU A 8 1.34 -5.51 8.03
C LEU A 8 1.77 -5.34 6.57
N PRO A 9 2.93 -4.71 6.33
CA PRO A 9 3.39 -4.44 4.97
C PRO A 9 3.83 -5.72 4.27
N GLN A 10 3.32 -5.95 3.07
CA GLN A 10 3.76 -7.01 2.16
C GLN A 10 4.70 -6.47 1.08
N ALA A 11 4.54 -5.20 0.71
CA ALA A 11 5.47 -4.50 -0.17
C ALA A 11 5.56 -3.01 0.19
N ILE A 12 6.78 -2.48 0.23
CA ILE A 12 7.06 -1.07 0.47
C ILE A 12 7.97 -0.57 -0.64
N LEU A 13 7.54 0.49 -1.33
CA LEU A 13 8.37 1.23 -2.26
C LEU A 13 8.26 2.71 -1.90
N VAL A 14 9.42 3.36 -1.76
CA VAL A 14 9.51 4.82 -1.58
C VAL A 14 9.92 5.43 -2.92
N THR A 15 9.07 6.28 -3.45
CA THR A 15 9.27 6.93 -4.74
C THR A 15 9.59 8.42 -4.57
N ARG A 16 10.09 9.04 -5.64
CA ARG A 16 10.21 10.49 -5.74
C ARG A 16 8.82 11.10 -5.95
N ALA A 17 8.64 12.35 -5.53
CA ALA A 17 7.36 13.06 -5.62
C ALA A 17 6.86 13.30 -7.07
N ASN A 18 7.72 13.16 -8.07
CA ASN A 18 7.35 13.29 -9.48
C ASN A 18 6.76 12.01 -10.09
N VAL A 19 6.74 10.90 -9.34
CA VAL A 19 6.20 9.62 -9.77
C VAL A 19 4.74 9.56 -9.34
N SER A 20 3.83 9.26 -10.27
CA SER A 20 2.41 9.12 -9.92
C SER A 20 2.19 7.88 -9.06
N ASP A 21 1.25 7.95 -8.11
CA ASP A 21 0.93 6.83 -7.22
C ASP A 21 0.58 5.53 -7.97
N ARG A 22 -0.09 5.64 -9.13
CA ARG A 22 -0.40 4.48 -9.98
C ARG A 22 0.87 3.83 -10.52
N SER A 23 1.77 4.61 -11.11
CA SER A 23 3.04 4.10 -11.63
C SER A 23 3.94 3.54 -10.52
N GLY A 24 3.96 4.20 -9.35
CA GLY A 24 4.68 3.72 -8.17
C GLY A 24 4.10 2.41 -7.63
N ALA A 25 2.77 2.26 -7.59
CA ALA A 25 2.12 1.03 -7.16
C ALA A 25 2.45 -0.13 -8.10
N LEU A 26 2.39 0.08 -9.42
CA LEU A 26 2.74 -0.95 -10.39
C LEU A 26 4.21 -1.38 -10.27
N ALA A 27 5.12 -0.42 -10.19
CA ALA A 27 6.54 -0.70 -9.96
C ALA A 27 6.77 -1.49 -8.68
N MET A 28 6.06 -1.15 -7.60
CA MET A 28 6.11 -1.87 -6.33
C MET A 28 5.62 -3.32 -6.47
N LEU A 29 4.49 -3.55 -7.17
CA LEU A 29 3.96 -4.90 -7.38
C LEU A 29 4.88 -5.72 -8.29
N SER A 30 5.49 -5.12 -9.31
CA SER A 30 6.48 -5.80 -10.16
C SER A 30 7.72 -6.21 -9.39
N LEU A 31 8.23 -5.35 -8.49
CA LEU A 31 9.38 -5.68 -7.64
C LEU A 31 9.08 -6.75 -6.60
N ALA A 32 7.83 -6.80 -6.10
CA ALA A 32 7.40 -7.73 -5.07
C ALA A 32 6.68 -8.97 -5.63
N SER A 33 6.65 -9.17 -6.95
CA SER A 33 5.80 -10.19 -7.59
C SER A 33 6.05 -11.59 -7.07
N GLN A 34 7.33 -11.96 -6.90
CA GLN A 34 7.75 -13.26 -6.34
C GLN A 34 7.23 -13.50 -4.92
N ASN A 35 7.15 -12.45 -4.11
CA ASN A 35 6.65 -12.55 -2.73
C ASN A 35 5.11 -12.50 -2.67
N LEU A 36 4.45 -12.13 -3.77
CA LEU A 36 3.01 -11.93 -3.86
C LEU A 36 2.33 -12.94 -4.79
N GLU A 37 3.00 -14.02 -5.19
CA GLU A 37 2.48 -15.03 -6.12
C GLU A 37 1.17 -15.68 -5.66
N LEU A 38 0.98 -15.80 -4.34
CA LEU A 38 -0.23 -16.39 -3.74
C LEU A 38 -1.39 -15.38 -3.60
N VAL A 39 -1.17 -14.10 -3.92
CA VAL A 39 -2.19 -13.06 -3.77
C VAL A 39 -3.21 -13.17 -4.88
N GLN A 40 -4.44 -13.51 -4.53
CA GLN A 40 -5.56 -13.63 -5.48
C GLN A 40 -6.37 -12.34 -5.64
N HIS A 41 -6.36 -11.49 -4.62
CA HIS A 41 -7.20 -10.29 -4.56
C HIS A 41 -6.40 -9.08 -4.09
N VAL A 42 -6.47 -8.00 -4.88
CA VAL A 42 -5.82 -6.72 -4.56
C VAL A 42 -6.91 -5.65 -4.43
N MET A 43 -7.05 -5.09 -3.24
CA MET A 43 -7.97 -3.96 -3.01
C MET A 43 -7.24 -2.64 -3.23
N VAL A 44 -7.86 -1.72 -3.97
CA VAL A 44 -7.30 -0.39 -4.25
C VAL A 44 -8.31 0.72 -3.98
N ASP A 45 -7.82 1.92 -3.71
CA ASP A 45 -8.67 3.10 -3.56
C ASP A 45 -9.23 3.57 -4.93
N GLY A 46 -10.27 4.40 -4.90
CA GLY A 46 -10.88 5.02 -6.08
C GLY A 46 -9.91 5.84 -6.95
N GLY A 47 -8.77 6.29 -6.41
CA GLY A 47 -7.70 6.94 -7.19
C GLY A 47 -6.98 6.03 -8.21
N TYR A 48 -7.12 4.71 -8.05
CA TYR A 48 -6.57 3.67 -8.93
C TYR A 48 -7.62 3.11 -9.90
N THR A 49 -8.64 3.90 -10.23
CA THR A 49 -9.68 3.52 -11.19
C THR A 49 -9.15 3.49 -12.63
N GLY A 50 -9.70 2.57 -13.43
CA GLY A 50 -9.38 2.39 -14.85
C GLY A 50 -9.06 0.93 -15.19
N ASN A 51 -9.49 0.47 -16.37
CA ASN A 51 -9.24 -0.91 -16.82
C ASN A 51 -7.74 -1.17 -16.96
N ASP A 52 -6.97 -0.19 -17.45
CA ASP A 52 -5.51 -0.30 -17.65
C ASP A 52 -4.75 -0.70 -16.37
N PHE A 53 -5.16 -0.18 -15.21
CA PHE A 53 -4.49 -0.51 -13.94
C PHE A 53 -4.85 -1.95 -13.50
N ALA A 54 -6.13 -2.31 -13.60
CA ALA A 54 -6.61 -3.65 -13.27
C ALA A 54 -5.93 -4.72 -14.15
N ASP A 55 -5.83 -4.45 -15.45
CA ASP A 55 -5.20 -5.35 -16.41
C ASP A 55 -3.70 -5.52 -16.13
N GLN A 56 -2.99 -4.43 -15.79
CA GLN A 56 -1.58 -4.52 -15.44
C GLN A 56 -1.34 -5.27 -14.12
N VAL A 57 -2.18 -5.09 -13.11
CA VAL A 57 -2.08 -5.89 -11.87
C VAL A 57 -2.34 -7.36 -12.15
N LYS A 58 -3.30 -7.67 -13.02
CA LYS A 58 -3.56 -9.05 -13.47
C LYS A 58 -2.37 -9.63 -14.24
N LEU A 59 -1.69 -8.84 -15.06
CA LEU A 59 -0.48 -9.29 -15.76
C LEU A 59 0.70 -9.55 -14.81
N ILE A 60 0.85 -8.74 -13.75
CA ILE A 60 1.99 -8.85 -12.82
C ILE A 60 1.78 -9.94 -11.78
N LEU A 61 0.58 -10.02 -11.19
CA LEU A 61 0.29 -10.89 -10.03
C LEU A 61 -0.73 -11.98 -10.31
N ASN A 62 -1.36 -12.00 -11.49
CA ASN A 62 -2.53 -12.83 -11.77
C ASN A 62 -3.68 -12.65 -10.75
N ALA A 63 -3.75 -11.48 -10.12
CA ALA A 63 -4.70 -11.16 -9.07
C ALA A 63 -5.88 -10.34 -9.60
N LYS A 64 -7.06 -10.51 -9.01
CA LYS A 64 -8.24 -9.69 -9.30
C LYS A 64 -8.17 -8.40 -8.49
N THR A 65 -8.23 -7.25 -9.17
CA THR A 65 -8.33 -5.94 -8.51
C THR A 65 -9.76 -5.58 -8.18
N THR A 66 -10.00 -5.11 -6.96
CA THR A 66 -11.29 -4.54 -6.53
C THR A 66 -11.10 -3.11 -6.08
N VAL A 67 -11.86 -2.20 -6.69
CA VAL A 67 -11.81 -0.78 -6.34
C VAL A 67 -12.78 -0.52 -5.18
N ALA A 68 -12.27 0.01 -4.09
CA ALA A 68 -13.06 0.49 -2.96
C ALA A 68 -13.74 1.82 -3.33
N LYS A 69 -14.84 1.75 -4.08
CA LYS A 69 -15.66 2.90 -4.47
C LYS A 69 -17.06 2.82 -3.84
N ARG A 70 -17.61 3.98 -3.45
CA ARG A 70 -19.02 4.08 -3.05
C ARG A 70 -19.88 4.03 -4.32
N ASN A 71 -20.79 3.06 -4.39
CA ASN A 71 -21.75 2.98 -5.49
C ASN A 71 -23.00 3.82 -5.21
N GLU A 72 -23.37 4.03 -3.96
CA GLU A 72 -24.56 4.80 -3.56
C GLU A 72 -24.14 6.10 -2.87
N LEU A 73 -24.21 7.21 -3.61
CA LEU A 73 -23.82 8.53 -3.09
C LEU A 73 -24.81 9.09 -2.06
N HIS A 74 -26.05 8.60 -2.07
CA HIS A 74 -27.16 9.09 -1.24
C HIS A 74 -27.31 8.36 0.10
N MET A 75 -26.59 7.26 0.31
CA MET A 75 -26.61 6.49 1.56
C MET A 75 -25.20 6.31 2.10
N PHE A 76 -25.02 6.58 3.39
CA PHE A 76 -23.74 6.31 4.05
C PHE A 76 -23.59 4.80 4.24
N THR A 77 -22.76 4.18 3.40
CA THR A 77 -22.31 2.80 3.54
C THR A 77 -20.83 2.78 3.92
N VAL A 78 -20.47 1.96 4.91
CA VAL A 78 -19.08 1.76 5.31
C VAL A 78 -18.38 0.97 4.22
N LEU A 79 -17.37 1.58 3.59
CA LEU A 79 -16.52 0.89 2.61
C LEU A 79 -15.75 -0.22 3.31
N PRO A 80 -15.87 -1.48 2.87
CA PRO A 80 -15.15 -2.57 3.49
C PRO A 80 -13.64 -2.36 3.32
N GLN A 81 -12.89 -2.56 4.43
CA GLN A 81 -11.44 -2.74 4.48
C GLN A 81 -10.54 -1.56 4.05
N ARG A 82 -11.11 -0.41 3.63
CA ARG A 82 -10.33 0.81 3.34
C ARG A 82 -9.47 1.29 4.52
N TRP A 83 -10.00 1.17 5.73
CA TRP A 83 -9.34 1.65 6.95
C TRP A 83 -8.02 0.93 7.27
N ILE A 84 -7.74 -0.24 6.67
CA ILE A 84 -6.57 -1.07 6.99
C ILE A 84 -5.27 -0.34 6.61
N VAL A 85 -5.22 0.24 5.40
CA VAL A 85 -4.07 1.02 4.94
C VAL A 85 -3.91 2.27 5.81
N GLU A 86 -5.01 2.99 6.06
CA GLU A 86 -5.03 4.20 6.91
C GLU A 86 -4.56 3.90 8.34
N ARG A 87 -4.94 2.75 8.91
CA ARG A 87 -4.46 2.29 10.23
C ARG A 87 -2.95 2.06 10.22
N SER A 88 -2.43 1.47 9.16
CA SER A 88 -0.99 1.21 9.00
C SER A 88 -0.22 2.53 8.97
N TRP A 89 -0.73 3.53 8.23
CA TRP A 89 -0.19 4.89 8.24
C TRP A 89 -0.26 5.54 9.62
N ARG A 90 -1.35 5.35 10.37
CA ARG A 90 -1.48 5.86 11.74
C ARG A 90 -0.44 5.27 12.70
N TRP A 91 0.04 4.05 12.45
CA TRP A 91 1.15 3.50 13.24
C TRP A 91 2.49 4.16 12.89
N LEU A 92 2.73 4.40 11.61
CA LEU A 92 3.93 5.09 11.13
C LEU A 92 3.99 6.54 11.64
N ASP A 93 2.84 7.22 11.72
CA ASP A 93 2.74 8.60 12.23
C ASP A 93 3.21 8.74 13.69
N LYS A 94 3.08 7.66 14.49
CA LYS A 94 3.63 7.63 15.86
C LYS A 94 5.16 7.57 15.91
N CYS A 95 5.82 7.25 14.79
CA CYS A 95 7.27 7.25 14.70
C CYS A 95 7.74 8.64 14.27
N ARG A 96 8.08 9.50 15.25
CA ARG A 96 8.52 10.90 15.02
C ARG A 96 9.56 11.09 13.92
N ARG A 97 10.42 10.10 13.67
CA ARG A 97 11.44 10.15 12.63
C ARG A 97 10.87 10.18 11.21
N LEU A 98 9.67 9.65 11.00
CA LEU A 98 8.95 9.62 9.71
C LEU A 98 8.04 10.85 9.49
N TRP A 99 7.89 11.73 10.49
CA TRP A 99 6.97 12.88 10.47
C TRP A 99 7.23 13.88 9.34
N LYS A 100 8.49 14.00 8.92
CA LYS A 100 8.90 14.73 7.71
C LYS A 100 9.75 13.75 6.91
N ASN A 101 9.69 13.80 5.58
CA ASN A 101 10.67 13.13 4.73
C ASN A 101 12.04 13.79 4.97
N CYS A 102 12.67 13.44 6.09
CA CYS A 102 13.93 14.00 6.56
C CYS A 102 15.12 13.35 5.84
N GLU A 103 14.91 12.18 5.25
CA GLU A 103 15.94 11.39 4.61
C GLU A 103 16.19 11.91 3.18
N ARG A 104 17.46 12.19 2.87
CA ARG A 104 17.87 12.66 1.54
C ARG A 104 17.85 11.55 0.49
N ALA A 105 18.12 10.31 0.91
CA ALA A 105 18.17 9.14 0.05
C ALA A 105 16.92 8.28 0.23
N LEU A 106 16.36 7.79 -0.89
CA LEU A 106 15.16 6.92 -0.87
C LEU A 106 15.40 5.62 -0.10
N ASN A 107 16.59 5.04 -0.23
CA ASN A 107 16.96 3.82 0.49
C ASN A 107 16.95 4.01 2.01
N SER A 108 17.45 5.15 2.50
CA SER A 108 17.41 5.48 3.93
C SER A 108 15.97 5.65 4.40
N SER A 109 15.12 6.33 3.63
CA SER A 109 13.68 6.44 3.94
C SER A 109 12.99 5.08 3.99
N LEU A 110 13.25 4.22 3.01
CA LEU A 110 12.73 2.85 2.97
C LEU A 110 13.13 2.05 4.23
N GLN A 111 14.42 2.09 4.59
CA GLN A 111 14.93 1.42 5.79
C GLN A 111 14.24 1.90 7.07
N MET A 112 13.99 3.21 7.20
CA MET A 112 13.29 3.77 8.36
C MET A 112 11.85 3.28 8.47
N VAL A 113 11.13 3.15 7.35
CA VAL A 113 9.78 2.57 7.32
C VAL A 113 9.81 1.10 7.73
N VAL A 114 10.77 0.32 7.21
CA VAL A 114 10.95 -1.10 7.58
C VAL A 114 11.24 -1.26 9.07
N LEU A 115 12.15 -0.46 9.63
CA LEU A 115 12.46 -0.46 11.06
C LEU A 115 11.24 -0.10 11.92
N ALA A 116 10.41 0.83 11.48
CA ALA A 116 9.17 1.19 12.18
C ALA A 116 8.21 -0.01 12.25
N PHE A 117 8.04 -0.76 11.14
CA PHE A 117 7.21 -1.96 11.14
C PHE A 117 7.82 -3.11 11.96
N LEU A 118 9.13 -3.32 11.91
CA LEU A 118 9.81 -4.31 12.76
C LEU A 118 9.53 -4.04 14.24
N LYS A 119 9.63 -2.80 14.68
CA LYS A 119 9.28 -2.40 16.06
C LYS A 119 7.82 -2.72 16.40
N ILE A 120 6.88 -2.54 15.47
CA ILE A 120 5.46 -2.84 15.68
C ILE A 120 5.24 -4.35 15.81
N VAL A 121 5.86 -5.15 14.94
CA VAL A 121 5.77 -6.61 14.96
C VAL A 121 6.35 -7.16 16.27
N LEU A 122 7.56 -6.75 16.64
CA LEU A 122 8.23 -7.18 17.89
C LEU A 122 7.51 -6.75 19.18
N LYS A 123 6.62 -5.76 19.12
CA LYS A 123 5.82 -5.35 20.28
C LYS A 123 4.50 -6.13 20.37
N ARG A 124 4.05 -6.71 19.25
CA ARG A 124 2.77 -7.42 19.16
C ARG A 124 2.92 -8.92 19.38
N TYR A 125 4.05 -9.48 18.95
CA TYR A 125 4.44 -10.88 19.07
C TYR A 125 5.71 -10.97 19.92
#